data_AF-A0A5E4VI58-F1
#
_entry.id   AF-A0A5E4VI58-F1
#
_cell.length_a   1.000
_cell.length_b   1.000
_cell.length_c   1.000
_cell.angle_alpha   90.00
_cell.angle_beta   90.00
_cell.angle_gamma   90.00
#
_symmetry.space_group_name_H-M   'P 1'
#
loop_
_entity.id
_entity.type
_entity.pdbx_description
1 polymer ?
#
loop_
_entity_poly.entity_id
_entity_poly.type
_entity_poly.pdbx_seq_one_letter_code
_entity_poly.pdbx_strand_id
1 'polypeptide(L)'
;MSDRNEAHPAPPSLRMAASVVVLRERASGMEVLLLRRAVRATDFSSDAYVFPGGVVDAGDRLGHLVCDALDDATASRRLQLPEGGLDYYVTAMRECFEETGVLFADDGSGTPVDQHRLGIMRGEREALHEGRVDIASLCRSFDVQLAAQRLHYLSHWVTPLGLAKRFDTRFFLARLPEGQQVEVDQIETAAHRWMRPRYALTHADQLRLLPPTRKLLQWLEGMGTSDQAIAAAAALKGVPRIQPRLASGKRGRWPVTPDEPAWAELTLTDPHEQGAGSYEIVPGRVVTLMPGTLRLTAPNPGMMTGPGTNTYLVGGSPDNAWAVIDPGPDDPAHIDAILRAARGPIRQIFVTHTHRDHSPGARLLKARTGATTYGMRARHDEGQDTAFVPDVTLADGDAVTLPDGRILRAIHTPGHATNHLCYALEGAELVFTGDHVMQGSTVVINPPDGHMATYLASLAKLAALAPEWLAPGHGFVMDRPAQRIARLIAHRLAREARALNALAQIGPTTIETLIPVVYADVPVSRHAVARRSLQAHLEKLAEDGLASVSADGQWRRHAGAATGN
;
A
#
# COMPACT_ATOMS: atom_id res chain seq x y z
N MET A 1 -4.66 -41.09 28.02
CA MET A 1 -5.20 -41.16 26.64
C MET A 1 -4.32 -40.26 25.79
N SER A 2 -3.87 -40.77 24.65
CA SER A 2 -2.69 -40.38 23.88
C SER A 2 -2.56 -38.89 23.56
N ASP A 3 -1.42 -38.30 23.95
CA ASP A 3 -0.83 -37.12 23.33
C ASP A 3 -0.61 -37.40 21.83
N ARG A 4 -1.48 -36.86 20.98
CA ARG A 4 -1.16 -36.68 19.57
C ARG A 4 -0.29 -35.45 19.47
N ASN A 5 1.01 -35.70 19.44
CA ASN A 5 2.03 -34.77 19.01
C ASN A 5 1.71 -34.35 17.57
N GLU A 6 0.96 -33.25 17.38
CA GLU A 6 0.79 -32.61 16.08
C GLU A 6 2.15 -32.04 15.68
N ALA A 7 2.94 -32.86 14.99
CA ALA A 7 4.13 -32.44 14.31
C ALA A 7 3.76 -31.28 13.37
N HIS A 8 4.13 -30.06 13.75
CA HIS A 8 4.09 -28.93 12.84
C HIS A 8 4.95 -29.30 11.63
N PRO A 9 4.41 -29.26 10.39
CA PRO A 9 5.21 -29.52 9.21
C PRO A 9 6.39 -28.54 9.19
N ALA A 10 7.59 -29.06 8.91
CA ALA A 10 8.78 -28.22 8.75
C ALA A 10 8.46 -27.10 7.74
N PRO A 11 8.87 -25.85 8.02
CA PRO A 11 8.57 -24.74 7.13
C PRO A 11 9.10 -25.08 5.72
N PRO A 12 8.29 -24.87 4.66
CA PRO A 12 8.72 -25.18 3.31
C PRO A 12 10.02 -24.44 2.97
N SER A 13 10.97 -25.15 2.35
CA SER A 13 12.29 -24.61 2.05
C SER A 13 12.18 -23.35 1.20
N LEU A 14 12.81 -22.28 1.67
CA LEU A 14 12.88 -21.01 0.96
C LEU A 14 14.00 -21.10 -0.07
N ARG A 15 13.65 -21.11 -1.36
CA ARG A 15 14.62 -21.18 -2.46
C ARG A 15 15.09 -19.80 -2.87
N MET A 16 16.40 -19.58 -2.98
CA MET A 16 16.94 -18.34 -3.51
C MET A 16 16.74 -18.32 -5.02
N ALA A 17 16.36 -17.18 -5.58
CA ALA A 17 16.07 -17.05 -7.01
C ALA A 17 16.49 -15.69 -7.56
N ALA A 18 16.71 -15.65 -8.87
CA ALA A 18 16.97 -14.42 -9.61
C ALA A 18 16.14 -14.36 -10.89
N SER A 19 15.64 -13.19 -11.24
CA SER A 19 14.89 -12.97 -12.47
C SER A 19 15.32 -11.67 -13.15
N VAL A 20 15.24 -11.62 -14.48
CA VAL A 20 15.58 -10.43 -15.26
C VAL A 20 14.38 -9.88 -16.03
N VAL A 21 14.10 -8.61 -15.81
CA VAL A 21 13.15 -7.81 -16.55
C VAL A 21 13.87 -7.27 -17.78
N VAL A 22 13.62 -7.88 -18.94
CA VAL A 22 14.28 -7.47 -20.20
C VAL A 22 13.40 -6.46 -20.93
N LEU A 23 13.98 -5.30 -21.24
CA LEU A 23 13.32 -4.21 -21.96
C LEU A 23 13.82 -4.09 -23.40
N ARG A 24 12.94 -3.68 -24.30
CA ARG A 24 13.32 -3.15 -25.62
C ARG A 24 12.53 -1.89 -25.95
N GLU A 25 13.15 -1.01 -26.72
CA GLU A 25 12.49 0.20 -27.23
C GLU A 25 11.98 -0.03 -28.66
N ARG A 26 10.77 0.44 -28.96
CA ARG A 26 10.17 0.45 -30.29
C ARG A 26 9.62 1.84 -30.57
N ALA A 27 9.34 2.15 -31.84
CA ALA A 27 8.64 3.40 -32.20
C ALA A 27 7.26 3.51 -31.51
N SER A 28 6.63 2.38 -31.18
CA SER A 28 5.37 2.31 -30.42
C SER A 28 5.55 2.48 -28.89
N GLY A 29 6.78 2.59 -28.41
CA GLY A 29 7.17 2.72 -27.00
C GLY A 29 7.78 1.46 -26.40
N MET A 30 8.13 1.55 -25.12
CA MET A 30 8.81 0.50 -24.37
C MET A 30 7.99 -0.78 -24.28
N GLU A 31 8.65 -1.91 -24.54
CA GLU A 31 8.12 -3.26 -24.37
C GLU A 31 8.97 -4.06 -23.38
N VAL A 32 8.31 -4.95 -22.66
CA VAL A 32 8.92 -5.89 -21.72
C VAL A 32 8.74 -7.32 -22.20
N LEU A 33 9.76 -8.16 -21.98
CA LEU A 33 9.68 -9.59 -22.24
C LEU A 33 8.93 -10.30 -21.12
N LEU A 34 7.87 -11.03 -21.47
CA LEU A 34 7.14 -11.92 -20.56
C LEU A 34 7.08 -13.33 -21.13
N LEU A 35 7.28 -14.32 -20.26
CA LEU A 35 7.21 -15.75 -20.55
C LEU A 35 5.93 -16.34 -19.96
N ARG A 36 5.22 -17.16 -20.72
CA ARG A 36 4.05 -17.91 -20.25
C ARG A 36 4.51 -19.25 -19.71
N ARG A 37 4.35 -19.47 -18.39
CA ARG A 37 4.69 -20.75 -17.77
C ARG A 37 3.77 -21.87 -18.25
N ALA A 38 4.34 -23.05 -18.45
CA ALA A 38 3.57 -24.25 -18.78
C ALA A 38 2.46 -24.54 -17.75
N VAL A 39 1.36 -25.12 -18.21
CA VAL A 39 0.21 -25.46 -17.36
C VAL A 39 0.58 -26.66 -16.47
N ARG A 40 0.52 -26.48 -15.15
CA ARG A 40 0.74 -27.54 -14.14
C ARG A 40 -0.37 -27.47 -13.09
N ALA A 41 -1.20 -28.52 -12.98
CA ALA A 41 -2.47 -28.51 -12.22
C ALA A 41 -2.35 -28.14 -10.72
N THR A 42 -1.16 -28.24 -10.12
CA THR A 42 -0.91 -28.00 -8.68
C THR A 42 -0.02 -26.77 -8.41
N ASP A 43 0.28 -25.95 -9.41
CA ASP A 43 1.14 -24.77 -9.27
C ASP A 43 0.32 -23.47 -9.29
N PHE A 44 0.42 -22.67 -8.22
CA PHE A 44 -0.26 -21.37 -8.11
C PHE A 44 0.09 -20.44 -9.30
N SER A 45 1.33 -20.55 -9.78
CA SER A 45 1.87 -19.81 -10.91
C SER A 45 1.71 -20.51 -12.28
N SER A 46 0.98 -21.63 -12.33
CA SER A 46 0.64 -22.28 -13.59
C SER A 46 -0.03 -21.29 -14.54
N ASP A 47 0.34 -21.31 -15.82
CA ASP A 47 -0.25 -20.44 -16.86
C ASP A 47 -0.05 -18.92 -16.63
N ALA A 48 0.76 -18.54 -15.64
CA ALA A 48 1.06 -17.14 -15.36
C ALA A 48 2.13 -16.61 -16.32
N TYR A 49 2.02 -15.33 -16.67
CA TYR A 49 3.08 -14.59 -17.33
C TYR A 49 4.09 -14.07 -16.30
N VAL A 50 5.36 -14.40 -16.49
CA VAL A 50 6.48 -14.07 -15.59
C VAL A 50 7.66 -13.48 -16.37
N PHE A 51 8.65 -12.97 -15.65
CA PHE A 51 9.94 -12.61 -16.22
C PHE A 51 10.83 -13.86 -16.29
N PRO A 52 11.79 -13.93 -17.22
CA PRO A 52 12.77 -15.00 -17.22
C PRO A 52 13.55 -15.07 -15.91
N GLY A 53 13.79 -16.28 -15.41
CA GLY A 53 14.52 -16.50 -14.18
C GLY A 53 14.17 -17.77 -13.42
N GLY A 54 15.06 -18.16 -12.53
CA GLY A 54 14.95 -19.40 -11.77
C GLY A 54 15.74 -19.39 -10.48
N VAL A 55 16.09 -20.59 -10.02
CA VAL A 55 16.71 -20.83 -8.71
C VAL A 55 18.22 -20.60 -8.81
N VAL A 56 18.81 -19.99 -7.78
CA VAL A 56 20.27 -19.90 -7.67
C VAL A 56 20.83 -21.30 -7.44
N ASP A 57 21.68 -21.75 -8.35
CA ASP A 57 22.37 -23.04 -8.29
C ASP A 57 23.77 -22.89 -7.68
N ALA A 58 24.29 -23.95 -7.05
CA ALA A 58 25.64 -23.94 -6.50
C ALA A 58 26.72 -23.71 -7.57
N GLY A 59 26.46 -24.13 -8.81
CA GLY A 59 27.30 -23.91 -9.98
C GLY A 59 27.37 -22.47 -10.44
N ASP A 60 26.41 -21.60 -10.08
CA ASP A 60 26.43 -20.18 -10.47
C ASP A 60 27.68 -19.46 -9.93
N ARG A 61 28.24 -19.95 -8.82
CA ARG A 61 29.49 -19.41 -8.27
C ARG A 61 30.70 -19.58 -9.20
N LEU A 62 30.70 -20.61 -10.06
CA LEU A 62 31.76 -20.79 -11.06
C LEU A 62 31.71 -19.69 -12.14
N GLY A 63 30.54 -19.11 -12.38
CA GLY A 63 30.34 -17.98 -13.30
C GLY A 63 31.11 -16.72 -12.90
N HIS A 64 31.58 -16.62 -11.65
CA HIS A 64 32.43 -15.51 -11.21
C HIS A 64 33.73 -15.43 -12.01
N LEU A 65 34.25 -16.58 -12.49
CA LEU A 65 35.48 -16.66 -13.27
C LEU A 65 35.36 -16.05 -14.68
N VAL A 66 34.13 -15.78 -15.12
CA VAL A 66 33.83 -15.20 -16.43
C VAL A 66 33.06 -13.88 -16.28
N CYS A 67 33.27 -13.16 -15.18
CA CYS A 67 32.58 -11.91 -14.88
C CYS A 67 33.56 -10.87 -14.32
N ASP A 68 34.25 -10.14 -15.20
CA ASP A 68 35.34 -9.26 -14.80
C ASP A 68 34.87 -7.88 -14.30
N ALA A 69 33.75 -7.38 -14.80
CA ALA A 69 33.31 -6.00 -14.57
C ALA A 69 32.57 -5.78 -13.24
N LEU A 70 32.23 -6.85 -12.51
CA LEU A 70 31.55 -6.78 -11.22
C LEU A 70 32.07 -7.87 -10.28
N ASP A 71 32.73 -7.47 -9.21
CA ASP A 71 33.17 -8.41 -8.16
C ASP A 71 32.05 -8.76 -7.16
N ASP A 72 32.20 -9.90 -6.47
CA ASP A 72 31.22 -10.39 -5.50
C ASP A 72 31.04 -9.45 -4.29
N ALA A 73 32.10 -8.78 -3.84
CA ALA A 73 32.00 -7.83 -2.73
C ALA A 73 31.08 -6.66 -3.09
N THR A 74 31.16 -6.15 -4.31
CA THR A 74 30.35 -5.05 -4.83
C THR A 74 28.92 -5.51 -5.09
N ALA A 75 28.73 -6.69 -5.68
CA ALA A 75 27.41 -7.29 -5.85
C ALA A 75 26.73 -7.52 -4.47
N SER A 76 27.44 -8.09 -3.51
CA SER A 76 26.94 -8.37 -2.16
C SER A 76 26.54 -7.08 -1.43
N ARG A 77 27.35 -6.02 -1.51
CA ARG A 77 26.98 -4.69 -0.98
C ARG A 77 25.71 -4.14 -1.62
N ARG A 78 25.56 -4.25 -2.95
CA ARG A 78 24.33 -3.81 -3.67
C ARG A 78 23.10 -4.58 -3.23
N LEU A 79 23.24 -5.89 -3.00
CA LEU A 79 22.16 -6.80 -2.63
C LEU A 79 21.91 -6.89 -1.12
N GLN A 80 22.70 -6.14 -0.32
CA GLN A 80 22.66 -6.16 1.14
C GLN A 80 22.88 -7.57 1.72
N LEU A 81 23.83 -8.29 1.15
CA LEU A 81 24.27 -9.62 1.56
C LEU A 81 25.69 -9.55 2.16
N PRO A 82 26.03 -10.48 3.08
CA PRO A 82 27.39 -10.60 3.56
C PRO A 82 28.38 -11.03 2.46
N GLU A 83 27.96 -11.98 1.60
CA GLU A 83 28.71 -12.51 0.46
C GLU A 83 27.75 -13.19 -0.54
N GLY A 84 28.24 -13.59 -1.72
CA GLY A 84 27.47 -14.36 -2.71
C GLY A 84 26.44 -13.53 -3.48
N GLY A 85 26.59 -12.21 -3.51
CA GLY A 85 25.74 -11.35 -4.31
C GLY A 85 25.90 -11.59 -5.81
N LEU A 86 27.10 -11.95 -6.27
CA LEU A 86 27.37 -12.17 -7.70
C LEU A 86 26.71 -13.47 -8.21
N ASP A 87 26.46 -14.45 -7.33
CA ASP A 87 25.71 -15.67 -7.65
C ASP A 87 24.34 -15.32 -8.27
N TYR A 88 23.65 -14.29 -7.76
CA TYR A 88 22.34 -13.84 -8.27
C TYR A 88 22.42 -13.18 -9.65
N TYR A 89 23.50 -12.45 -9.94
CA TYR A 89 23.70 -11.86 -11.26
C TYR A 89 23.95 -12.95 -12.29
N VAL A 90 24.82 -13.92 -11.96
CA VAL A 90 25.09 -15.08 -12.81
C VAL A 90 23.80 -15.87 -13.05
N THR A 91 23.05 -16.18 -11.99
CA THR A 91 21.76 -16.87 -12.07
C THR A 91 20.82 -16.16 -13.05
N ALA A 92 20.66 -14.83 -12.93
CA ALA A 92 19.77 -14.06 -13.79
C ALA A 92 20.17 -14.13 -15.27
N MET A 93 21.47 -14.14 -15.57
CA MET A 93 21.98 -14.24 -16.94
C MET A 93 21.87 -15.67 -17.49
N ARG A 94 22.21 -16.68 -16.66
CA ARG A 94 22.11 -18.11 -16.99
C ARG A 94 20.67 -18.48 -17.32
N GLU A 95 19.74 -18.21 -16.41
CA GLU A 95 18.31 -18.54 -16.58
C GLU A 95 17.70 -17.80 -17.77
N CYS A 96 18.10 -16.54 -18.01
CA CYS A 96 17.63 -15.81 -19.19
C CYS A 96 18.09 -16.47 -20.49
N PHE A 97 19.34 -16.94 -20.53
CA PHE A 97 19.85 -17.66 -21.70
C PHE A 97 19.17 -19.03 -21.87
N GLU A 98 19.03 -19.79 -20.78
CA GLU A 98 18.35 -21.10 -20.79
C GLU A 98 16.90 -21.00 -21.27
N GLU A 99 16.11 -20.03 -20.80
CA GLU A 99 14.69 -19.92 -21.12
C GLU A 99 14.41 -19.13 -22.42
N THR A 100 15.27 -18.18 -22.80
CA THR A 100 14.98 -17.23 -23.88
C THR A 100 16.04 -17.12 -24.97
N GLY A 101 17.21 -17.73 -24.79
CA GLY A 101 18.34 -17.62 -25.72
C GLY A 101 19.05 -16.26 -25.69
N VAL A 102 18.56 -15.31 -24.90
CA VAL A 102 19.20 -14.00 -24.68
C VAL A 102 20.32 -14.18 -23.66
N LEU A 103 21.54 -13.81 -24.02
CA LEU A 103 22.69 -13.86 -23.13
C LEU A 103 23.29 -12.47 -22.94
N PHE A 104 23.41 -12.05 -21.68
CA PHE A 104 24.14 -10.84 -21.32
C PHE A 104 25.61 -11.15 -21.18
N ALA A 105 26.30 -11.22 -22.32
CA ALA A 105 27.73 -11.42 -22.40
C ALA A 105 28.32 -10.51 -23.49
N ASP A 106 29.60 -10.18 -23.32
CA ASP A 106 30.41 -9.46 -24.28
C ASP A 106 31.54 -10.40 -24.80
N ASP A 107 32.00 -10.19 -26.03
CA ASP A 107 33.17 -10.88 -26.57
C ASP A 107 34.48 -10.27 -26.06
N GLY A 108 35.63 -10.80 -26.50
CA GLY A 108 36.96 -10.28 -26.12
C GLY A 108 37.22 -8.81 -26.51
N SER A 109 36.36 -8.18 -27.33
CA SER A 109 36.43 -6.75 -27.65
C SER A 109 35.55 -5.88 -26.74
N GLY A 110 34.75 -6.48 -25.86
CA GLY A 110 33.74 -5.80 -25.05
C GLY A 110 32.44 -5.51 -25.80
N THR A 111 32.22 -6.15 -26.95
CA THR A 111 31.00 -5.99 -27.76
C THR A 111 29.99 -7.06 -27.38
N PRO A 112 28.68 -6.74 -27.22
CA PRO A 112 27.66 -7.75 -26.95
C PRO A 112 27.66 -8.89 -27.96
N VAL A 113 27.48 -10.12 -27.46
CA VAL A 113 27.33 -11.30 -28.31
C VAL A 113 26.12 -11.14 -29.25
N ASP A 114 26.34 -11.32 -30.55
CA ASP A 114 25.29 -11.17 -31.57
C ASP A 114 24.45 -12.44 -31.75
N GLN A 115 23.37 -12.35 -32.56
CA GLN A 115 22.48 -13.48 -32.82
C GLN A 115 23.17 -14.65 -33.52
N HIS A 116 24.19 -14.39 -34.35
CA HIS A 116 24.87 -15.44 -35.08
C HIS A 116 25.66 -16.33 -34.12
N ARG A 117 26.42 -15.72 -33.21
CA ARG A 117 27.19 -16.43 -32.18
C ARG A 117 26.27 -17.17 -31.21
N LEU A 118 25.15 -16.59 -30.80
CA LEU A 118 24.12 -17.30 -30.03
C LEU A 118 23.55 -18.52 -30.77
N GLY A 119 23.39 -18.44 -32.09
CA GLY A 119 22.98 -19.57 -32.92
C GLY A 119 23.96 -20.75 -32.87
N ILE A 120 25.27 -20.47 -32.78
CA ILE A 120 26.31 -21.49 -32.61
C ILE A 120 26.25 -22.07 -31.18
N MET A 121 26.01 -21.23 -30.18
CA MET A 121 25.88 -21.64 -28.77
C MET A 121 24.60 -22.44 -28.48
N ARG A 122 23.62 -22.43 -29.39
CA ARG A 122 22.32 -23.08 -29.21
C ARG A 122 22.44 -24.57 -28.86
N GLY A 123 23.40 -25.29 -29.44
CA GLY A 123 23.61 -26.72 -29.16
C GLY A 123 24.03 -27.03 -27.71
N GLU A 124 24.72 -26.09 -27.05
CA GLU A 124 25.16 -26.20 -25.66
C GLU A 124 24.13 -25.64 -24.66
N ARG A 125 23.14 -24.88 -25.12
CA ARG A 125 22.07 -24.33 -24.27
C ARG A 125 21.26 -25.42 -23.57
N GLU A 126 20.93 -26.50 -24.28
CA GLU A 126 20.22 -27.65 -23.68
C GLU A 126 21.12 -28.38 -22.67
N ALA A 127 22.41 -28.50 -22.95
CA ALA A 127 23.37 -29.08 -22.02
C ALA A 127 23.50 -28.25 -20.74
N LEU A 128 23.47 -26.91 -20.85
CA LEU A 128 23.46 -26.00 -19.71
C LEU A 128 22.17 -26.16 -18.88
N HIS A 129 21.01 -26.16 -19.55
CA HIS A 129 19.70 -26.33 -18.89
C HIS A 129 19.58 -27.67 -18.14
N GLU A 130 20.15 -28.74 -18.69
CA GLU A 130 20.20 -30.06 -18.03
C GLU A 130 21.30 -30.19 -16.95
N GLY A 131 22.10 -29.13 -16.73
CA GLY A 131 23.22 -29.12 -15.78
C GLY A 131 24.41 -29.99 -16.21
N ARG A 132 24.52 -30.36 -17.50
CA ARG A 132 25.66 -31.12 -18.04
C ARG A 132 26.92 -30.27 -18.24
N VAL A 133 26.74 -28.97 -18.47
CA VAL A 133 27.83 -27.97 -18.52
C VAL A 133 27.45 -26.78 -17.63
N ASP A 134 28.44 -26.15 -17.00
CA ASP A 134 28.22 -24.91 -16.25
C ASP A 134 28.38 -23.66 -17.15
N ILE A 135 27.79 -22.54 -16.73
CA ILE A 135 27.81 -21.28 -17.50
C ILE A 135 29.23 -20.78 -17.75
N ALA A 136 30.18 -21.00 -16.83
CA ALA A 136 31.56 -20.56 -16.99
C ALA A 136 32.29 -21.39 -18.05
N SER A 137 32.06 -22.70 -18.08
CA SER A 137 32.60 -23.61 -19.10
C SER A 137 32.02 -23.31 -20.48
N LEU A 138 30.73 -22.98 -20.56
CA LEU A 138 30.11 -22.50 -21.79
C LEU A 138 30.74 -21.19 -22.26
N CYS A 139 30.84 -20.17 -21.39
CA CYS A 139 31.47 -18.89 -21.72
C CYS A 139 32.92 -19.04 -22.20
N ARG A 140 33.73 -19.88 -21.54
CA ARG A 140 35.11 -20.17 -21.96
C ARG A 140 35.20 -20.86 -23.33
N SER A 141 34.35 -21.86 -23.58
CA SER A 141 34.34 -22.58 -24.87
C SER A 141 34.02 -21.67 -26.05
N PHE A 142 33.27 -20.60 -25.81
CA PHE A 142 32.89 -19.63 -26.82
C PHE A 142 33.65 -18.31 -26.74
N ASP A 143 34.66 -18.15 -25.88
CA ASP A 143 35.45 -16.92 -25.69
C ASP A 143 34.58 -15.66 -25.47
N VAL A 144 33.66 -15.75 -24.49
CA VAL A 144 32.78 -14.66 -24.08
C VAL A 144 32.82 -14.47 -22.57
N GLN A 145 32.52 -13.25 -22.11
CA GLN A 145 32.51 -12.84 -20.71
C GLN A 145 31.11 -12.36 -20.32
N LEU A 146 30.60 -12.79 -19.17
CA LEU A 146 29.30 -12.34 -18.63
C LEU A 146 29.35 -10.85 -18.28
N ALA A 147 28.34 -10.12 -18.75
CA ALA A 147 28.25 -8.67 -18.65
C ALA A 147 27.33 -8.23 -17.48
N ALA A 148 27.65 -8.65 -16.25
CA ALA A 148 26.83 -8.39 -15.06
C ALA A 148 26.59 -6.90 -14.77
N GLN A 149 27.49 -6.02 -15.23
CA GLN A 149 27.35 -4.56 -15.16
C GLN A 149 26.15 -4.00 -15.94
N ARG A 150 25.59 -4.78 -16.88
CA ARG A 150 24.38 -4.42 -17.66
C ARG A 150 23.07 -4.72 -16.91
N LEU A 151 23.13 -5.43 -15.78
CA LEU A 151 21.98 -5.76 -14.94
C LEU A 151 21.88 -4.75 -13.78
N HIS A 152 20.73 -4.11 -13.66
CA HIS A 152 20.44 -3.14 -12.59
C HIS A 152 19.53 -3.78 -11.55
N TYR A 153 19.98 -3.86 -10.29
CA TYR A 153 19.17 -4.43 -9.22
C TYR A 153 17.92 -3.59 -8.98
N LEU A 154 16.74 -4.20 -9.10
CA LEU A 154 15.46 -3.49 -9.21
C LEU A 154 14.53 -3.77 -8.03
N SER A 155 14.35 -5.04 -7.63
CA SER A 155 13.32 -5.42 -6.66
C SER A 155 13.65 -6.72 -5.93
N HIS A 156 13.09 -6.89 -4.72
CA HIS A 156 13.31 -8.07 -3.88
C HIS A 156 11.99 -8.57 -3.31
N TRP A 157 11.59 -9.78 -3.68
CA TRP A 157 10.32 -10.37 -3.26
C TRP A 157 10.52 -11.70 -2.58
N VAL A 158 9.80 -11.90 -1.47
CA VAL A 158 9.70 -13.20 -0.82
C VAL A 158 8.27 -13.69 -0.86
N THR A 159 8.13 -14.95 -1.27
CA THR A 159 6.83 -15.62 -1.34
C THR A 159 6.20 -15.71 0.07
N PRO A 160 4.89 -15.41 0.22
CA PRO A 160 4.18 -15.48 1.49
C PRO A 160 4.41 -16.79 2.27
N LEU A 161 4.38 -16.74 3.61
CA LEU A 161 4.59 -17.90 4.47
C LEU A 161 3.56 -19.03 4.24
N GLY A 162 2.29 -18.69 4.02
CA GLY A 162 1.22 -19.66 3.82
C GLY A 162 1.19 -20.38 2.46
N LEU A 163 2.24 -20.26 1.62
CA LEU A 163 2.37 -20.99 0.36
C LEU A 163 3.44 -22.09 0.48
N ALA A 164 3.15 -23.28 -0.07
CA ALA A 164 4.03 -24.44 0.02
C ALA A 164 5.34 -24.30 -0.78
N LYS A 165 5.30 -23.63 -1.94
CA LYS A 165 6.48 -23.33 -2.76
C LYS A 165 6.90 -21.90 -2.49
N ARG A 166 8.08 -21.69 -1.90
CA ARG A 166 8.56 -20.36 -1.55
C ARG A 166 9.87 -20.02 -2.24
N PHE A 167 9.96 -18.77 -2.67
CA PHE A 167 11.12 -18.18 -3.31
C PHE A 167 11.47 -16.84 -2.65
N ASP A 168 12.77 -16.58 -2.52
CA ASP A 168 13.38 -15.29 -2.22
C ASP A 168 14.04 -14.80 -3.51
N THR A 169 13.29 -13.99 -4.28
CA THR A 169 13.63 -13.62 -5.66
C THR A 169 14.15 -12.21 -5.74
N ARG A 170 15.35 -12.05 -6.32
CA ARG A 170 15.92 -10.76 -6.70
C ARG A 170 15.65 -10.50 -8.18
N PHE A 171 15.10 -9.33 -8.48
CA PHE A 171 14.79 -8.90 -9.84
C PHE A 171 15.83 -7.90 -10.32
N PHE A 172 16.34 -8.13 -11.52
CA PHE A 172 17.25 -7.24 -12.23
C PHE A 172 16.54 -6.63 -13.44
N LEU A 173 16.93 -5.43 -13.84
CA LEU A 173 16.46 -4.76 -15.04
C LEU A 173 17.62 -4.71 -16.05
N ALA A 174 17.35 -5.05 -17.30
CA ALA A 174 18.33 -4.93 -18.37
C ALA A 174 17.69 -4.57 -19.70
N ARG A 175 18.45 -3.91 -20.58
CA ARG A 175 18.06 -3.71 -21.98
C ARG A 175 18.49 -4.92 -22.80
N LEU A 176 17.61 -5.40 -23.68
CA LEU A 176 17.93 -6.44 -24.65
C LEU A 176 19.22 -6.06 -25.39
N PRO A 177 20.27 -6.91 -25.38
CA PRO A 177 21.49 -6.64 -26.13
C PRO A 177 21.19 -6.46 -27.62
N GLU A 178 21.91 -5.54 -28.26
CA GLU A 178 21.66 -5.18 -29.65
C GLU A 178 21.83 -6.41 -30.57
N GLY A 179 20.91 -6.57 -31.52
CA GLY A 179 20.94 -7.68 -32.49
C GLY A 179 20.37 -9.01 -31.98
N GLN A 180 20.21 -9.22 -30.67
CA GLN A 180 19.67 -10.47 -30.14
C GLN A 180 18.15 -10.60 -30.33
N GLN A 181 17.67 -11.82 -30.55
CA GLN A 181 16.26 -12.18 -30.65
C GLN A 181 15.90 -13.26 -29.62
N VAL A 182 14.64 -13.27 -29.19
CA VAL A 182 14.15 -14.22 -28.19
C VAL A 182 13.71 -15.52 -28.86
N GLU A 183 14.18 -16.63 -28.32
CA GLU A 183 13.85 -18.00 -28.72
C GLU A 183 13.53 -18.83 -27.47
N VAL A 184 12.29 -19.31 -27.37
CA VAL A 184 11.84 -20.14 -26.23
C VAL A 184 11.97 -21.63 -26.53
N ASP A 185 12.29 -22.41 -25.51
CA ASP A 185 12.55 -23.85 -25.59
C ASP A 185 11.31 -24.75 -25.76
N GLN A 186 10.08 -24.22 -25.69
CA GLN A 186 8.80 -24.96 -25.75
C GLN A 186 8.61 -26.04 -24.65
N ILE A 187 9.59 -26.25 -23.76
CA ILE A 187 9.58 -27.30 -22.72
C ILE A 187 9.10 -26.72 -21.39
N GLU A 188 9.71 -25.63 -20.93
CA GLU A 188 9.32 -24.95 -19.68
C GLU A 188 8.45 -23.72 -19.93
N THR A 189 8.72 -23.04 -21.05
CA THR A 189 8.01 -21.86 -21.50
C THR A 189 7.13 -22.17 -22.72
N ALA A 190 5.81 -22.06 -22.54
CA ALA A 190 4.86 -22.34 -23.61
C ALA A 190 4.86 -21.27 -24.72
N ALA A 191 5.23 -20.04 -24.38
CA ALA A 191 5.37 -18.91 -25.32
C ALA A 191 6.12 -17.74 -24.67
N HIS A 192 6.80 -16.93 -25.48
CA HIS A 192 7.20 -15.58 -25.07
C HIS A 192 6.32 -14.53 -25.73
N ARG A 193 6.18 -13.37 -25.09
CA ARG A 193 5.53 -12.19 -25.67
C ARG A 193 6.24 -10.93 -25.24
N TRP A 194 6.52 -10.07 -26.21
CA TRP A 194 6.86 -8.68 -25.95
C TRP A 194 5.58 -7.89 -25.76
N MET A 195 5.45 -7.19 -24.63
CA MET A 195 4.25 -6.43 -24.31
C MET A 195 4.59 -5.05 -23.79
N ARG A 196 3.79 -4.05 -24.18
CA ARG A 196 3.82 -2.75 -23.49
C ARG A 196 3.29 -2.93 -22.06
N PRO A 197 3.90 -2.30 -21.03
CA PRO A 197 3.44 -2.43 -19.65
C PRO A 197 1.95 -2.14 -19.48
N ARG A 198 1.45 -1.04 -20.05
CA ARG A 198 0.01 -0.73 -20.10
C ARG A 198 -0.87 -1.87 -20.58
N TYR A 199 -0.50 -2.52 -21.68
CA TYR A 199 -1.30 -3.59 -22.26
C TYR A 199 -1.37 -4.78 -21.32
N ALA A 200 -0.23 -5.18 -20.74
CA ALA A 200 -0.16 -6.27 -19.78
C ALA A 200 -1.01 -5.97 -18.52
N LEU A 201 -0.97 -4.72 -18.03
CA LEU A 201 -1.75 -4.30 -16.87
C LEU A 201 -3.26 -4.26 -17.12
N THR A 202 -3.69 -3.79 -18.30
CA THR A 202 -5.12 -3.79 -18.68
C THR A 202 -5.68 -5.21 -18.77
N HIS A 203 -4.86 -6.19 -19.16
CA HIS A 203 -5.25 -7.59 -19.30
C HIS A 203 -4.71 -8.48 -18.16
N ALA A 204 -4.39 -7.89 -17.00
CA ALA A 204 -3.67 -8.57 -15.93
C ALA A 204 -4.34 -9.88 -15.45
N ASP A 205 -5.67 -9.90 -15.40
CA ASP A 205 -6.43 -11.07 -14.95
C ASP A 205 -6.38 -12.20 -15.99
N GLN A 206 -6.45 -11.86 -17.29
CA GLN A 206 -6.33 -12.82 -18.39
C GLN A 206 -4.91 -13.39 -18.50
N LEU A 207 -3.90 -12.56 -18.22
CA LEU A 207 -2.48 -12.94 -18.22
C LEU A 207 -2.03 -13.55 -16.87
N ARG A 208 -2.94 -13.65 -15.89
CA ARG A 208 -2.67 -14.17 -14.54
C ARG A 208 -1.39 -13.59 -13.92
N LEU A 209 -1.22 -12.27 -14.03
CA LEU A 209 0.00 -11.61 -13.55
C LEU A 209 0.13 -11.76 -12.02
N LEU A 210 1.24 -12.36 -11.60
CA LEU A 210 1.58 -12.48 -10.18
C LEU A 210 1.91 -11.11 -9.58
N PRO A 211 1.80 -10.92 -8.25
CA PRO A 211 2.04 -9.63 -7.61
C PRO A 211 3.39 -8.97 -7.97
N PRO A 212 4.55 -9.68 -7.96
CA PRO A 212 5.82 -9.07 -8.36
C PRO A 212 5.79 -8.55 -9.80
N THR A 213 5.31 -9.36 -10.75
CA THR A 213 5.20 -9.00 -12.17
C THR A 213 4.28 -7.80 -12.36
N ARG A 214 3.11 -7.80 -11.73
CA ARG A 214 2.14 -6.70 -11.80
C ARG A 214 2.73 -5.40 -11.26
N LYS A 215 3.42 -5.43 -10.11
CA LYS A 215 4.01 -4.23 -9.48
C LYS A 215 5.18 -3.68 -10.29
N LEU A 216 6.02 -4.54 -10.83
CA LEU A 216 7.13 -4.13 -11.70
C LEU A 216 6.63 -3.54 -13.02
N LEU A 217 5.56 -4.08 -13.61
CA LEU A 217 4.90 -3.49 -14.78
C LEU A 217 4.27 -2.13 -14.47
N GLN A 218 3.65 -1.95 -13.29
CA GLN A 218 3.12 -0.66 -12.85
C GLN A 218 4.23 0.38 -12.71
N TRP A 219 5.37 -0.01 -12.12
CA TRP A 219 6.54 0.85 -12.03
C TRP A 219 7.08 1.23 -13.42
N LEU A 220 7.22 0.26 -14.33
CA LEU A 220 7.67 0.50 -15.70
C LEU A 220 6.73 1.44 -16.49
N GLU A 221 5.41 1.29 -16.37
CA GLU A 221 4.45 2.19 -17.04
C GLU A 221 4.62 3.64 -16.57
N GLY A 222 5.00 3.85 -15.31
CA GLY A 222 5.30 5.17 -14.75
C GLY A 222 6.61 5.78 -15.24
N MET A 223 7.52 5.00 -15.82
CA MET A 223 8.83 5.49 -16.29
C MET A 223 8.78 6.07 -17.70
N GLY A 224 7.85 5.66 -18.56
CA GLY A 224 7.73 6.16 -19.93
C GLY A 224 8.63 5.43 -20.93
N THR A 225 9.95 5.62 -20.87
CA THR A 225 10.93 4.99 -21.78
C THR A 225 11.85 3.99 -21.10
N SER A 226 12.48 3.12 -21.90
CA SER A 226 13.46 2.17 -21.38
C SER A 226 14.72 2.85 -20.81
N ASP A 227 15.16 3.99 -21.37
CA ASP A 227 16.30 4.76 -20.83
C ASP A 227 15.97 5.30 -19.44
N GLN A 228 14.77 5.86 -19.27
CA GLN A 228 14.31 6.40 -17.99
C GLN A 228 14.19 5.29 -16.94
N ALA A 229 13.67 4.12 -17.33
CA ALA A 229 13.60 2.96 -16.44
C ALA A 229 14.99 2.48 -16.00
N ILE A 230 15.95 2.35 -16.93
CA ILE A 230 17.32 1.93 -16.62
C ILE A 230 18.01 2.94 -15.69
N ALA A 231 17.91 4.24 -16.00
CA ALA A 231 18.47 5.29 -15.16
C ALA A 231 17.87 5.30 -13.74
N ALA A 232 16.54 5.11 -13.63
CA ALA A 232 15.86 5.04 -12.35
C ALA A 232 16.30 3.82 -11.53
N ALA A 233 16.44 2.64 -12.15
CA ALA A 233 16.93 1.44 -11.48
C ALA A 233 18.39 1.60 -11.02
N ALA A 234 19.25 2.19 -11.85
CA ALA A 234 20.65 2.46 -11.51
C ALA A 234 20.81 3.45 -10.33
N ALA A 235 19.86 4.37 -10.16
CA ALA A 235 19.86 5.36 -9.10
C ALA A 235 19.31 4.86 -7.74
N LEU A 236 18.81 3.61 -7.67
CA LEU A 236 18.29 3.05 -6.43
C LEU A 236 19.40 2.90 -5.38
N LYS A 237 19.22 3.57 -4.23
CA LYS A 237 20.16 3.48 -3.09
C LYS A 237 19.95 2.24 -2.22
N GLY A 238 18.80 1.59 -2.36
CA GLY A 238 18.44 0.40 -1.61
C GLY A 238 17.13 -0.19 -2.14
N VAL A 239 17.03 -1.51 -2.06
CA VAL A 239 15.87 -2.25 -2.55
C VAL A 239 15.22 -2.94 -1.35
N PRO A 240 14.02 -2.50 -0.91
CA PRO A 240 13.37 -3.10 0.24
C PRO A 240 12.90 -4.52 -0.09
N ARG A 241 13.04 -5.42 0.89
CA ARG A 241 12.47 -6.77 0.83
C ARG A 241 10.95 -6.71 0.98
N ILE A 242 10.22 -7.23 0.00
CA ILE A 242 8.76 -7.28 -0.02
C ILE A 242 8.30 -8.71 0.23
N GLN A 243 7.66 -8.97 1.38
CA GLN A 243 6.95 -10.22 1.65
C GLN A 243 5.45 -9.94 1.78
N PRO A 244 4.62 -10.28 0.78
CA PRO A 244 3.19 -10.12 0.87
C PRO A 244 2.60 -11.06 1.94
N ARG A 245 1.44 -10.69 2.48
CA ARG A 245 0.66 -11.53 3.41
C ARG A 245 -0.48 -12.19 2.67
N LEU A 246 -0.70 -13.48 2.88
CA LEU A 246 -1.88 -14.14 2.32
C LEU A 246 -3.12 -13.68 3.10
N ALA A 247 -4.20 -13.39 2.38
CA ALA A 247 -5.49 -13.10 2.98
C ALA A 247 -6.63 -13.51 2.04
N SER A 248 -7.85 -13.60 2.56
CA SER A 248 -9.03 -14.02 1.79
C SER A 248 -10.01 -12.87 1.51
N GLY A 249 -10.67 -12.92 0.35
CA GLY A 249 -11.72 -11.99 -0.06
C GLY A 249 -12.46 -12.48 -1.31
N LYS A 250 -13.08 -11.58 -2.09
CA LYS A 250 -13.91 -11.91 -3.28
C LYS A 250 -13.16 -12.64 -4.39
N ARG A 251 -11.83 -12.59 -4.42
CA ARG A 251 -10.96 -13.28 -5.40
C ARG A 251 -10.38 -14.58 -4.83
N GLY A 252 -10.85 -15.03 -3.67
CA GLY A 252 -10.27 -16.16 -2.94
C GLY A 252 -9.04 -15.75 -2.13
N ARG A 253 -8.09 -16.67 -1.95
CA ARG A 253 -6.82 -16.40 -1.27
C ARG A 253 -5.90 -15.59 -2.20
N TRP A 254 -5.44 -14.45 -1.74
CA TRP A 254 -4.61 -13.53 -2.52
C TRP A 254 -3.44 -12.97 -1.69
N PRO A 255 -2.24 -12.80 -2.27
CA PRO A 255 -1.13 -12.09 -1.61
C PRO A 255 -1.35 -10.57 -1.58
N VAL A 256 -1.40 -10.00 -0.38
CA VAL A 256 -1.57 -8.56 -0.11
C VAL A 256 -0.23 -7.89 0.10
N THR A 257 0.08 -6.87 -0.69
CA THR A 257 1.37 -6.17 -0.64
C THR A 257 1.38 -5.02 0.39
N PRO A 258 2.56 -4.57 0.89
CA PRO A 258 2.66 -3.53 1.93
C PRO A 258 1.98 -2.20 1.64
N ASP A 259 1.78 -1.86 0.37
CA ASP A 259 1.10 -0.64 -0.07
C ASP A 259 -0.43 -0.79 -0.17
N GLU A 260 -0.97 -2.01 -0.03
CA GLU A 260 -2.40 -2.25 -0.06
C GLU A 260 -3.07 -1.93 1.29
N PRO A 261 -4.31 -1.39 1.28
CA PRO A 261 -4.99 -0.91 2.49
C PRO A 261 -5.08 -1.94 3.64
N ALA A 262 -5.35 -3.20 3.33
CA ALA A 262 -5.54 -4.24 4.34
C ALA A 262 -4.23 -4.70 5.02
N TRP A 263 -3.06 -4.40 4.45
CA TRP A 263 -1.79 -4.98 4.88
C TRP A 263 -1.50 -4.73 6.36
N ALA A 264 -1.73 -3.51 6.82
CA ALA A 264 -1.50 -3.12 8.22
C ALA A 264 -2.38 -3.93 9.18
N GLU A 265 -3.69 -4.03 8.92
CA GLU A 265 -4.61 -4.81 9.75
C GLU A 265 -4.29 -6.32 9.73
N LEU A 266 -3.74 -6.86 8.63
CA LEU A 266 -3.29 -8.26 8.57
C LEU A 266 -2.13 -8.57 9.51
N THR A 267 -1.35 -7.55 9.92
CA THR A 267 -0.32 -7.75 10.96
C THR A 267 -0.93 -7.98 12.35
N LEU A 268 -2.14 -7.48 12.57
CA LEU A 268 -2.89 -7.60 13.82
C LEU A 268 -3.79 -8.84 13.83
N THR A 269 -4.51 -9.06 12.73
CA THR A 269 -5.56 -10.08 12.61
C THR A 269 -5.02 -11.46 12.22
N ASP A 270 -3.82 -11.53 11.65
CA ASP A 270 -3.13 -12.78 11.27
C ASP A 270 -1.61 -12.64 11.48
N PRO A 271 -1.16 -12.48 12.74
CA PRO A 271 0.26 -12.22 13.06
C PRO A 271 1.16 -13.39 12.65
N HIS A 272 0.62 -14.61 12.60
CA HIS A 272 1.34 -15.82 12.20
C HIS A 272 1.26 -16.12 10.70
N GLU A 273 0.66 -15.23 9.89
CA GLU A 273 0.58 -15.33 8.42
C GLU A 273 -0.02 -16.65 7.89
N GLN A 274 -1.04 -17.17 8.58
CA GLN A 274 -1.71 -18.43 8.22
C GLN A 274 -2.67 -18.27 7.02
N GLY A 275 -2.98 -17.03 6.63
CA GLY A 275 -3.96 -16.68 5.61
C GLY A 275 -5.40 -16.65 6.13
N ALA A 276 -5.57 -16.48 7.44
CA ALA A 276 -6.87 -16.40 8.11
C ALA A 276 -7.48 -14.98 8.04
N GLY A 277 -6.64 -13.96 7.84
CA GLY A 277 -7.06 -12.58 7.68
C GLY A 277 -7.82 -12.32 6.38
N SER A 278 -8.40 -11.12 6.27
CA SER A 278 -9.17 -10.71 5.09
C SER A 278 -8.64 -9.40 4.52
N TYR A 279 -8.55 -9.34 3.19
CA TYR A 279 -8.22 -8.09 2.49
C TYR A 279 -9.47 -7.26 2.15
N GLU A 280 -10.63 -7.64 2.67
CA GLU A 280 -11.90 -6.95 2.49
C GLU A 280 -12.59 -6.66 3.83
N ILE A 281 -13.15 -5.45 3.91
CA ILE A 281 -14.11 -5.12 4.95
C ILE A 281 -15.48 -5.60 4.49
N VAL A 282 -16.05 -6.52 5.25
CA VAL A 282 -17.39 -7.05 5.01
C VAL A 282 -18.30 -6.51 6.12
N PRO A 283 -19.24 -5.61 5.82
CA PRO A 283 -20.17 -5.08 6.82
C PRO A 283 -20.90 -6.18 7.59
N GLY A 284 -21.15 -5.94 8.87
CA GLY A 284 -21.78 -6.90 9.79
C GLY A 284 -20.86 -8.05 10.26
N ARG A 285 -19.64 -8.19 9.72
CA ARG A 285 -18.66 -9.18 10.19
C ARG A 285 -17.80 -8.58 11.30
N VAL A 286 -17.82 -9.20 12.46
CA VAL A 286 -16.93 -8.86 13.58
C VAL A 286 -15.50 -9.26 13.25
N VAL A 287 -14.56 -8.33 13.44
CA VAL A 287 -13.12 -8.56 13.31
C VAL A 287 -12.47 -8.29 14.66
N THR A 288 -11.74 -9.26 15.20
CA THR A 288 -10.91 -9.04 16.38
C THR A 288 -9.61 -8.41 15.93
N LEU A 289 -9.39 -7.15 16.29
CA LEU A 289 -8.18 -6.41 15.90
C LEU A 289 -7.05 -6.73 16.88
N MET A 290 -7.33 -6.67 18.17
CA MET A 290 -6.38 -6.92 19.25
C MET A 290 -7.16 -7.54 20.42
N PRO A 291 -6.49 -8.12 21.43
CA PRO A 291 -7.17 -8.57 22.64
C PRO A 291 -8.05 -7.46 23.24
N GLY A 292 -9.35 -7.76 23.37
CA GLY A 292 -10.34 -6.83 23.89
C GLY A 292 -10.65 -5.62 23.00
N THR A 293 -10.33 -5.67 21.70
CA THR A 293 -10.68 -4.63 20.72
C THR A 293 -11.23 -5.25 19.44
N LEU A 294 -12.50 -4.98 19.15
CA LEU A 294 -13.22 -5.49 17.98
C LEU A 294 -13.60 -4.35 17.05
N ARG A 295 -13.70 -4.65 15.76
CA ARG A 295 -14.35 -3.79 14.75
C ARG A 295 -15.59 -4.48 14.20
N LEU A 296 -16.66 -3.71 14.06
CA LEU A 296 -17.88 -4.07 13.34
C LEU A 296 -18.25 -2.93 12.39
N THR A 297 -18.18 -3.17 11.09
CA THR A 297 -18.51 -2.14 10.10
C THR A 297 -20.02 -2.16 9.78
N ALA A 298 -20.67 -1.01 9.84
CA ALA A 298 -22.08 -0.82 9.51
C ALA A 298 -22.34 -1.02 8.00
N PRO A 299 -23.53 -1.51 7.59
CA PRO A 299 -23.87 -1.77 6.19
C PRO A 299 -24.32 -0.49 5.45
N ASN A 300 -23.57 0.59 5.58
CA ASN A 300 -23.83 1.89 4.96
C ASN A 300 -22.73 2.31 3.97
N PRO A 301 -22.40 1.48 2.96
CA PRO A 301 -21.34 1.81 2.01
C PRO A 301 -21.71 3.04 1.18
N GLY A 302 -20.71 3.85 0.84
CA GLY A 302 -20.95 5.11 0.16
C GLY A 302 -19.67 5.81 -0.27
N MET A 303 -19.86 6.90 -1.03
CA MET A 303 -18.72 7.72 -1.50
C MET A 303 -17.91 8.31 -0.34
N MET A 304 -18.59 8.65 0.78
CA MET A 304 -17.97 9.20 1.99
C MET A 304 -17.53 8.11 2.98
N THR A 305 -18.31 7.03 3.09
CA THR A 305 -18.13 5.99 4.13
C THR A 305 -17.33 4.77 3.64
N GLY A 306 -16.96 4.72 2.35
CA GLY A 306 -16.27 3.58 1.76
C GLY A 306 -17.07 2.28 1.91
N PRO A 307 -16.52 1.21 2.51
CA PRO A 307 -17.27 0.00 2.84
C PRO A 307 -18.37 0.18 3.90
N GLY A 308 -18.30 1.25 4.71
CA GLY A 308 -19.22 1.56 5.81
C GLY A 308 -18.51 2.20 7.00
N THR A 309 -19.28 2.64 8.00
CA THR A 309 -18.75 3.23 9.25
C THR A 309 -18.28 2.12 10.19
N ASN A 310 -17.08 2.25 10.72
CA ASN A 310 -16.50 1.33 11.68
C ASN A 310 -16.97 1.66 13.09
N THR A 311 -17.75 0.76 13.67
CA THR A 311 -18.00 0.73 15.11
C THR A 311 -16.92 -0.10 15.78
N TYR A 312 -16.36 0.40 16.89
CA TYR A 312 -15.39 -0.33 17.69
C TYR A 312 -15.98 -0.76 19.02
N LEU A 313 -15.61 -1.96 19.47
CA LEU A 313 -15.95 -2.45 20.81
C LEU A 313 -14.65 -2.65 21.59
N VAL A 314 -14.55 -2.07 22.78
CA VAL A 314 -13.38 -2.16 23.65
C VAL A 314 -13.81 -2.70 25.01
N GLY A 315 -13.18 -3.78 25.47
CA GLY A 315 -13.55 -4.45 26.72
C GLY A 315 -13.45 -5.97 26.66
N GLY A 316 -14.38 -6.65 27.32
CA GLY A 316 -14.53 -8.11 27.24
C GLY A 316 -13.88 -8.92 28.37
N SER A 317 -13.23 -8.29 29.35
CA SER A 317 -12.66 -8.97 30.52
C SER A 317 -12.52 -8.02 31.72
N PRO A 318 -12.51 -8.50 32.97
CA PRO A 318 -12.93 -9.84 33.41
C PRO A 318 -14.47 -10.00 33.40
N ASP A 319 -15.22 -8.91 33.55
CA ASP A 319 -16.69 -8.94 33.69
C ASP A 319 -17.45 -9.02 32.35
N ASN A 320 -16.72 -9.25 31.26
CA ASN A 320 -17.25 -9.28 29.89
C ASN A 320 -18.10 -8.03 29.54
N ALA A 321 -17.75 -6.89 30.13
CA ALA A 321 -18.41 -5.61 29.88
C ALA A 321 -17.68 -4.81 28.80
N TRP A 322 -18.42 -3.99 28.07
CA TRP A 322 -17.94 -3.35 26.84
C TRP A 322 -18.23 -1.85 26.79
N ALA A 323 -17.31 -1.13 26.17
CA ALA A 323 -17.52 0.19 25.61
C ALA A 323 -17.69 0.08 24.09
N VAL A 324 -18.53 0.94 23.53
CA VAL A 324 -18.72 1.07 22.08
C VAL A 324 -18.26 2.46 21.64
N ILE A 325 -17.49 2.56 20.56
CA ILE A 325 -17.10 3.83 19.92
C ILE A 325 -17.78 3.89 18.54
N ASP A 326 -18.52 4.96 18.30
CA ASP A 326 -19.32 5.23 17.10
C ASP A 326 -20.28 4.09 16.74
N PRO A 327 -21.47 4.03 17.37
CA PRO A 327 -22.47 3.00 17.12
C PRO A 327 -23.10 3.05 15.73
N GLY A 328 -22.70 4.01 14.88
CA GLY A 328 -23.03 4.04 13.47
C GLY A 328 -24.29 4.86 13.14
N PRO A 329 -24.86 4.69 11.93
CA PRO A 329 -26.09 5.35 11.52
C PRO A 329 -27.31 4.85 12.32
N ASP A 330 -28.47 5.46 12.10
CA ASP A 330 -29.75 5.04 12.68
C ASP A 330 -30.25 3.73 12.02
N ASP A 331 -29.54 2.63 12.28
CA ASP A 331 -29.79 1.29 11.72
C ASP A 331 -29.99 0.26 12.84
N PRO A 332 -31.24 -0.13 13.15
CA PRO A 332 -31.54 -1.14 14.16
C PRO A 332 -30.84 -2.49 13.94
N ALA A 333 -30.62 -2.91 12.69
CA ALA A 333 -29.98 -4.19 12.40
C ALA A 333 -28.48 -4.17 12.77
N HIS A 334 -27.83 -3.03 12.56
CA HIS A 334 -26.46 -2.80 13.03
C HIS A 334 -26.38 -2.74 14.55
N ILE A 335 -27.32 -2.09 15.23
CA ILE A 335 -27.39 -2.09 16.70
C ILE A 335 -27.54 -3.51 17.26
N ASP A 336 -28.38 -4.35 16.66
CA ASP A 336 -28.50 -5.75 17.05
C ASP A 336 -27.19 -6.53 16.78
N ALA A 337 -26.45 -6.17 15.73
CA ALA A 337 -25.13 -6.76 15.47
C ALA A 337 -24.09 -6.35 16.53
N ILE A 338 -24.09 -5.09 16.98
CA ILE A 338 -23.23 -4.60 18.08
C ILE A 338 -23.52 -5.38 19.36
N LEU A 339 -24.81 -5.54 19.72
CA LEU A 339 -25.22 -6.29 20.91
C LEU A 339 -24.77 -7.76 20.85
N ARG A 340 -24.88 -8.41 19.69
CA ARG A 340 -24.37 -9.79 19.48
C ARG A 340 -22.85 -9.87 19.54
N ALA A 341 -22.15 -8.86 19.02
CA ALA A 341 -20.70 -8.81 18.98
C ALA A 341 -20.10 -8.66 20.39
N ALA A 342 -20.73 -7.85 21.25
CA ALA A 342 -20.28 -7.65 22.63
C ALA A 342 -20.34 -8.94 23.45
N ARG A 343 -21.36 -9.80 23.27
CA ARG A 343 -21.55 -11.03 24.08
C ARG A 343 -21.68 -10.77 25.60
N GLY A 344 -21.87 -9.52 26.02
CA GLY A 344 -21.95 -9.09 27.41
C GLY A 344 -22.48 -7.64 27.51
N PRO A 345 -22.61 -7.07 28.73
CA PRO A 345 -23.25 -5.78 28.91
C PRO A 345 -22.41 -4.64 28.32
N ILE A 346 -23.03 -3.79 27.51
CA ILE A 346 -22.44 -2.53 27.06
C ILE A 346 -22.72 -1.48 28.14
N ARG A 347 -21.67 -0.88 28.68
CA ARG A 347 -21.75 0.08 29.80
C ARG A 347 -21.52 1.52 29.35
N GLN A 348 -20.80 1.70 28.25
CA GLN A 348 -20.36 3.03 27.77
C GLN A 348 -20.50 3.11 26.25
N ILE A 349 -20.92 4.27 25.76
CA ILE A 349 -21.02 4.59 24.33
C ILE A 349 -20.29 5.91 24.10
N PHE A 350 -19.26 5.90 23.27
CA PHE A 350 -18.49 7.06 22.88
C PHE A 350 -18.83 7.44 21.45
N VAL A 351 -18.98 8.74 21.20
CA VAL A 351 -19.20 9.30 19.86
C VAL A 351 -18.03 10.22 19.53
N THR A 352 -17.38 10.00 18.38
CA THR A 352 -16.26 10.83 17.91
C THR A 352 -16.76 12.20 17.49
N HIS A 353 -17.83 12.25 16.71
CA HIS A 353 -18.49 13.48 16.27
C HIS A 353 -19.91 13.18 15.79
N THR A 354 -20.66 14.22 15.47
CA THR A 354 -22.10 14.12 15.24
C THR A 354 -22.49 13.95 13.77
N HIS A 355 -21.58 13.62 12.85
CA HIS A 355 -22.03 13.28 11.50
C HIS A 355 -22.95 12.04 11.53
N ARG A 356 -23.86 12.00 10.56
CA ARG A 356 -25.05 11.13 10.58
C ARG A 356 -24.76 9.64 10.47
N ASP A 357 -23.54 9.28 10.10
CA ASP A 357 -23.10 7.91 10.00
C ASP A 357 -22.37 7.43 11.27
N HIS A 358 -22.08 8.31 12.24
CA HIS A 358 -21.39 7.96 13.49
C HIS A 358 -22.31 7.93 14.73
N SER A 359 -23.12 8.98 14.89
CA SER A 359 -23.79 9.30 16.16
C SER A 359 -25.25 8.83 16.33
N PRO A 360 -26.10 8.73 15.28
CA PRO A 360 -27.52 8.45 15.49
C PRO A 360 -27.82 7.11 16.17
N GLY A 361 -26.97 6.09 15.92
CA GLY A 361 -27.06 4.79 16.56
C GLY A 361 -26.92 4.84 18.09
N ALA A 362 -26.34 5.90 18.66
CA ALA A 362 -26.13 6.03 20.10
C ALA A 362 -27.44 6.09 20.87
N ARG A 363 -28.45 6.77 20.32
CA ARG A 363 -29.80 6.84 20.90
C ARG A 363 -30.43 5.45 20.96
N LEU A 364 -30.36 4.69 19.87
CA LEU A 364 -30.91 3.34 19.80
C LEU A 364 -30.20 2.38 20.75
N LEU A 365 -28.87 2.40 20.76
CA LEU A 365 -28.07 1.52 21.60
C LEU A 365 -28.29 1.82 23.08
N LYS A 366 -28.30 3.10 23.47
CA LYS A 366 -28.59 3.54 24.85
C LYS A 366 -29.97 3.10 25.31
N ALA A 367 -30.99 3.22 24.48
CA ALA A 367 -32.35 2.77 24.83
C ALA A 367 -32.41 1.26 25.12
N ARG A 368 -31.52 0.46 24.50
CA ARG A 368 -31.44 -0.99 24.68
C ARG A 368 -30.57 -1.43 25.87
N THR A 369 -29.61 -0.61 26.30
CA THR A 369 -28.57 -1.03 27.25
C THR A 369 -28.54 -0.21 28.54
N GLY A 370 -29.08 1.01 28.53
CA GLY A 370 -28.91 1.98 29.62
C GLY A 370 -27.48 2.52 29.75
N ALA A 371 -26.60 2.29 28.77
CA ALA A 371 -25.21 2.73 28.81
C ALA A 371 -25.08 4.26 28.82
N THR A 372 -24.06 4.75 29.52
CA THR A 372 -23.72 6.18 29.57
C THR A 372 -23.13 6.61 28.22
N THR A 373 -23.63 7.71 27.66
CA THR A 373 -23.09 8.30 26.43
C THR A 373 -22.05 9.38 26.72
N TYR A 374 -20.95 9.34 25.98
CA TYR A 374 -19.82 10.26 26.05
C TYR A 374 -19.58 10.88 24.67
N GLY A 375 -19.20 12.16 24.64
CA GLY A 375 -18.85 12.83 23.39
C GLY A 375 -18.93 14.34 23.53
N MET A 376 -19.07 15.04 22.40
CA MET A 376 -19.20 16.49 22.36
C MET A 376 -20.35 16.89 21.44
N ARG A 377 -21.17 17.87 21.86
CA ARG A 377 -22.32 18.35 21.08
C ARG A 377 -21.86 19.13 19.85
N ALA A 378 -22.64 19.02 18.77
CA ALA A 378 -22.48 19.88 17.60
C ALA A 378 -22.64 21.36 17.97
N ARG A 379 -21.82 22.23 17.37
CA ARG A 379 -21.99 23.69 17.43
C ARG A 379 -22.76 24.25 16.23
N HIS A 380 -22.88 23.45 15.17
CA HIS A 380 -23.54 23.78 13.92
C HIS A 380 -24.49 22.65 13.51
N ASP A 381 -25.59 22.99 12.84
CA ASP A 381 -26.64 22.02 12.51
C ASP A 381 -26.41 21.31 11.15
N GLU A 382 -25.77 21.99 10.19
CA GLU A 382 -25.61 21.48 8.82
C GLU A 382 -24.78 20.18 8.82
N GLY A 383 -25.38 19.09 8.30
CA GLY A 383 -24.72 17.79 8.20
C GLY A 383 -24.59 17.01 9.51
N GLN A 384 -24.95 17.61 10.65
CA GLN A 384 -24.83 17.02 11.99
C GLN A 384 -26.14 16.35 12.44
N ASP A 385 -26.02 15.39 13.36
CA ASP A 385 -27.09 14.87 14.21
C ASP A 385 -27.23 15.79 15.43
N THR A 386 -28.17 16.72 15.34
CA THR A 386 -28.47 17.67 16.42
C THR A 386 -29.27 17.04 17.56
N ALA A 387 -29.79 15.82 17.39
CA ALA A 387 -30.51 15.09 18.42
C ALA A 387 -29.57 14.40 19.42
N PHE A 388 -28.30 14.18 19.04
CA PHE A 388 -27.32 13.61 19.95
C PHE A 388 -26.91 14.59 21.05
N VAL A 389 -27.17 14.20 22.30
CA VAL A 389 -26.69 14.88 23.51
C VAL A 389 -26.03 13.83 24.40
N PRO A 390 -24.72 13.92 24.66
CA PRO A 390 -24.05 12.97 25.54
C PRO A 390 -24.48 13.19 26.99
N ASP A 391 -24.54 12.12 27.79
CA ASP A 391 -24.69 12.23 29.25
C ASP A 391 -23.48 12.93 29.87
N VAL A 392 -22.30 12.65 29.32
CA VAL A 392 -21.03 13.23 29.76
C VAL A 392 -20.39 13.94 28.57
N THR A 393 -20.31 15.27 28.65
CA THR A 393 -19.53 16.05 27.68
C THR A 393 -18.06 15.91 27.99
N LEU A 394 -17.28 15.49 26.99
CA LEU A 394 -15.82 15.35 27.12
C LEU A 394 -15.10 16.56 26.54
N ALA A 395 -14.04 16.98 27.24
CA ALA A 395 -13.07 17.97 26.81
C ALA A 395 -11.75 17.29 26.40
N ASP A 396 -10.80 18.11 25.94
CA ASP A 396 -9.47 17.62 25.60
C ASP A 396 -8.74 17.07 26.84
N GLY A 397 -8.17 15.87 26.71
CA GLY A 397 -7.39 15.24 27.77
C GLY A 397 -8.21 14.47 28.81
N ASP A 398 -9.55 14.57 28.80
CA ASP A 398 -10.41 13.83 29.70
C ASP A 398 -10.17 12.32 29.54
N ALA A 399 -10.12 11.61 30.67
CA ALA A 399 -9.85 10.18 30.74
C ALA A 399 -11.06 9.45 31.32
N VAL A 400 -11.53 8.41 30.63
CA VAL A 400 -12.63 7.56 31.08
C VAL A 400 -12.08 6.16 31.32
N THR A 401 -12.32 5.62 32.50
CA THR A 401 -12.02 4.23 32.82
C THR A 401 -13.02 3.32 32.12
N LEU A 402 -12.53 2.41 31.31
CA LEU A 402 -13.30 1.38 30.62
C LEU A 402 -13.68 0.25 31.58
N PRO A 403 -14.66 -0.61 31.23
CA PRO A 403 -15.12 -1.67 32.12
C PRO A 403 -14.05 -2.71 32.46
N ASP A 404 -13.00 -2.82 31.65
CA ASP A 404 -11.85 -3.70 31.86
C ASP A 404 -10.69 -3.04 32.60
N GLY A 405 -10.88 -1.82 33.10
CA GLY A 405 -9.88 -1.04 33.84
C GLY A 405 -8.91 -0.25 32.97
N ARG A 406 -8.90 -0.43 31.63
CA ARG A 406 -8.08 0.40 30.73
C ARG A 406 -8.60 1.83 30.69
N ILE A 407 -7.75 2.77 30.29
CA ILE A 407 -8.12 4.18 30.15
C ILE A 407 -8.33 4.51 28.67
N LEU A 408 -9.47 5.12 28.37
CA LEU A 408 -9.76 5.75 27.09
C LEU A 408 -9.69 7.27 27.26
N ARG A 409 -8.72 7.90 26.62
CA ARG A 409 -8.48 9.34 26.70
C ARG A 409 -9.06 10.06 25.49
N ALA A 410 -9.87 11.08 25.74
CA ALA A 410 -10.40 11.96 24.71
C ALA A 410 -9.30 12.94 24.25
N ILE A 411 -9.19 13.10 22.94
CA ILE A 411 -8.30 14.06 22.31
C ILE A 411 -9.16 14.93 21.42
N HIS A 412 -9.31 16.20 21.78
CA HIS A 412 -10.05 17.14 20.94
C HIS A 412 -9.23 17.43 19.68
N THR A 413 -9.79 17.05 18.53
CA THR A 413 -9.19 17.17 17.20
C THR A 413 -10.13 17.88 16.23
N PRO A 414 -10.49 19.15 16.51
CA PRO A 414 -11.39 19.91 15.65
C PRO A 414 -10.77 20.16 14.26
N GLY A 415 -11.61 20.54 13.32
CA GLY A 415 -11.22 20.97 11.98
C GLY A 415 -11.94 20.21 10.87
N HIS A 416 -12.25 18.93 11.05
CA HIS A 416 -13.26 18.25 10.21
C HIS A 416 -14.67 18.65 10.65
N ALA A 417 -14.92 18.52 11.95
CA ALA A 417 -16.08 19.06 12.67
C ALA A 417 -15.57 19.73 13.95
N THR A 418 -16.25 20.78 14.44
CA THR A 418 -15.82 21.51 15.65
C THR A 418 -15.86 20.64 16.92
N ASN A 419 -16.72 19.63 16.94
CA ASN A 419 -16.92 18.73 18.07
C ASN A 419 -16.18 17.38 17.94
N HIS A 420 -15.22 17.28 17.01
CA HIS A 420 -14.55 16.01 16.75
C HIS A 420 -13.56 15.63 17.87
N LEU A 421 -13.73 14.41 18.38
CA LEU A 421 -12.86 13.75 19.35
C LEU A 421 -12.22 12.52 18.69
N CYS A 422 -10.91 12.37 18.84
CA CYS A 422 -10.24 11.07 18.76
C CYS A 422 -10.19 10.45 20.16
N TYR A 423 -10.07 9.12 20.23
CA TYR A 423 -9.94 8.40 21.49
C TYR A 423 -8.66 7.56 21.51
N ALA A 424 -7.77 7.81 22.46
CA ALA A 424 -6.55 7.01 22.66
C ALA A 424 -6.78 5.94 23.73
N LEU A 425 -6.50 4.69 23.40
CA LEU A 425 -6.52 3.58 24.34
C LEU A 425 -5.13 3.39 24.96
N GLU A 426 -4.98 3.77 26.22
CA GLU A 426 -3.70 3.69 26.92
C GLU A 426 -3.22 2.23 27.04
N GLY A 427 -1.91 2.01 26.89
CA GLY A 427 -1.29 0.68 26.91
C GLY A 427 -1.44 -0.14 25.63
N ALA A 428 -2.30 0.25 24.69
CA ALA A 428 -2.45 -0.40 23.39
C ALA A 428 -1.86 0.43 22.22
N GLU A 429 -1.40 1.66 22.52
CA GLU A 429 -0.85 2.63 21.54
C GLU A 429 -1.76 2.81 20.29
N LEU A 430 -3.06 2.59 20.47
CA LEU A 430 -4.10 2.64 19.44
C LEU A 430 -4.96 3.90 19.63
N VAL A 431 -5.13 4.65 18.54
CA VAL A 431 -6.01 5.82 18.52
C VAL A 431 -7.18 5.57 17.57
N PHE A 432 -8.40 5.64 18.08
CA PHE A 432 -9.62 5.69 17.28
C PHE A 432 -9.76 7.11 16.71
N THR A 433 -9.57 7.25 15.40
CA THR A 433 -9.41 8.57 14.76
C THR A 433 -10.69 9.16 14.19
N GLY A 434 -11.82 8.42 14.24
CA GLY A 434 -13.05 8.83 13.56
C GLY A 434 -12.76 9.27 12.13
N ASP A 435 -13.27 10.45 11.78
CA ASP A 435 -13.05 11.11 10.49
C ASP A 435 -11.98 12.21 10.55
N HIS A 436 -11.07 12.15 11.53
CA HIS A 436 -9.90 13.02 11.52
C HIS A 436 -8.77 12.46 10.64
N VAL A 437 -8.57 11.14 10.69
CA VAL A 437 -7.64 10.41 9.82
C VAL A 437 -8.32 9.13 9.36
N MET A 438 -8.58 9.02 8.05
CA MET A 438 -9.23 7.86 7.43
C MET A 438 -8.32 7.19 6.39
N GLN A 439 -8.63 5.94 6.04
CA GLN A 439 -7.87 5.20 5.05
C GLN A 439 -8.45 5.39 3.64
N GLY A 440 -7.60 5.72 2.66
CA GLY A 440 -7.95 5.72 1.24
C GLY A 440 -8.44 7.05 0.66
N SER A 441 -8.76 8.05 1.50
CA SER A 441 -9.11 9.40 1.05
C SER A 441 -8.72 10.45 2.09
N THR A 442 -8.75 11.73 1.69
CA THR A 442 -8.71 12.86 2.61
C THR A 442 -10.11 13.24 3.05
N VAL A 443 -10.27 13.65 4.30
CA VAL A 443 -11.58 14.08 4.84
C VAL A 443 -12.04 15.39 4.22
N VAL A 444 -13.33 15.68 4.26
CA VAL A 444 -13.83 16.99 3.80
C VAL A 444 -13.72 17.98 4.94
N ILE A 445 -13.12 19.12 4.68
CA ILE A 445 -13.15 20.27 5.59
C ILE A 445 -14.26 21.19 5.10
N ASN A 446 -15.36 21.32 5.85
CA ASN A 446 -16.57 22.05 5.44
C ASN A 446 -16.87 23.23 6.37
N PRO A 447 -16.44 24.46 6.03
CA PRO A 447 -16.78 25.66 6.79
C PRO A 447 -18.30 25.91 6.89
N PRO A 448 -18.80 26.49 7.99
CA PRO A 448 -18.02 27.03 9.12
C PRO A 448 -17.64 25.99 10.19
N ASP A 449 -18.21 24.78 10.15
CA ASP A 449 -17.93 23.76 11.17
C ASP A 449 -16.53 23.13 11.02
N GLY A 450 -16.07 23.00 9.77
CA GLY A 450 -14.72 22.60 9.43
C GLY A 450 -13.79 23.79 9.21
N HIS A 451 -12.52 23.64 9.58
CA HIS A 451 -11.52 24.71 9.51
C HIS A 451 -10.13 24.16 9.22
N MET A 452 -9.45 24.67 8.18
CA MET A 452 -8.20 24.06 7.68
C MET A 452 -7.02 24.25 8.65
N ALA A 453 -6.83 25.43 9.23
CA ALA A 453 -5.71 25.67 10.16
C ALA A 453 -5.82 24.77 11.41
N THR A 454 -7.01 24.77 12.03
CA THR A 454 -7.39 23.89 13.13
C THR A 454 -7.22 22.40 12.80
N TYR A 455 -7.62 21.97 11.60
CA TYR A 455 -7.41 20.58 11.17
C TYR A 455 -5.92 20.22 11.11
N LEU A 456 -5.08 21.08 10.52
CA LEU A 456 -3.63 20.85 10.47
C LEU A 456 -2.98 20.84 11.86
N ALA A 457 -3.42 21.73 12.76
CA ALA A 457 -2.96 21.74 14.15
C ALA A 457 -3.34 20.45 14.90
N SER A 458 -4.57 19.96 14.70
CA SER A 458 -5.04 18.70 15.26
C SER A 458 -4.27 17.48 14.72
N LEU A 459 -3.91 17.48 13.43
CA LEU A 459 -3.02 16.46 12.86
C LEU A 459 -1.64 16.47 13.52
N ALA A 460 -1.04 17.66 13.70
CA ALA A 460 0.25 17.78 14.37
C ALA A 460 0.20 17.29 15.82
N LYS A 461 -0.89 17.61 16.53
CA LYS A 461 -1.16 17.11 17.88
C LYS A 461 -1.26 15.59 17.92
N LEU A 462 -2.00 14.96 17.00
CA LEU A 462 -2.09 13.50 16.92
C LEU A 462 -0.74 12.85 16.59
N ALA A 463 0.08 13.47 15.73
CA ALA A 463 1.42 12.96 15.43
C ALA A 463 2.33 12.99 16.66
N ALA A 464 2.21 14.02 17.51
CA ALA A 464 3.00 14.17 18.73
C ALA A 464 2.69 13.11 19.80
N LEU A 465 1.52 12.46 19.75
CA LEU A 465 1.19 11.32 20.62
C LEU A 465 1.99 10.06 20.27
N ALA A 466 2.62 10.02 19.09
CA ALA A 466 3.38 8.89 18.58
C ALA A 466 2.64 7.53 18.69
N PRO A 467 1.37 7.43 18.24
CA PRO A 467 0.65 6.16 18.32
C PRO A 467 1.29 5.11 17.41
N GLU A 468 1.11 3.84 17.76
CA GLU A 468 1.52 2.71 16.92
C GLU A 468 0.48 2.41 15.84
N TRP A 469 -0.81 2.58 16.18
CA TRP A 469 -1.95 2.23 15.33
C TRP A 469 -3.01 3.33 15.27
N LEU A 470 -3.63 3.51 14.09
CA LEU A 470 -4.84 4.32 13.92
C LEU A 470 -6.02 3.44 13.49
N ALA A 471 -7.12 3.54 14.22
CA ALA A 471 -8.40 2.89 13.94
C ALA A 471 -9.40 3.92 13.39
N PRO A 472 -9.56 4.04 12.05
CA PRO A 472 -10.36 5.09 11.45
C PRO A 472 -11.86 4.83 11.51
N GLY A 473 -12.67 5.89 11.38
CA GLY A 473 -14.11 5.78 11.12
C GLY A 473 -14.44 4.98 9.86
N HIS A 474 -13.54 5.04 8.85
CA HIS A 474 -13.69 4.30 7.59
C HIS A 474 -12.39 3.65 7.13
N GLY A 475 -12.48 2.39 6.68
CA GLY A 475 -11.36 1.61 6.15
C GLY A 475 -10.69 0.71 7.18
N PHE A 476 -9.52 0.18 6.84
CA PHE A 476 -8.76 -0.73 7.71
C PHE A 476 -7.98 0.04 8.77
N VAL A 477 -7.59 -0.65 9.84
CA VAL A 477 -6.57 -0.15 10.77
C VAL A 477 -5.29 0.18 10.00
N MET A 478 -4.63 1.26 10.41
CA MET A 478 -3.47 1.83 9.76
C MET A 478 -2.25 1.80 10.67
N ASP A 479 -1.12 1.39 10.10
CA ASP A 479 0.21 1.41 10.69
C ASP A 479 0.97 2.71 10.37
N ARG A 480 2.17 2.87 10.93
CA ARG A 480 3.09 3.99 10.69
C ARG A 480 2.40 5.36 10.76
N PRO A 481 1.73 5.71 11.88
CA PRO A 481 0.86 6.90 11.95
C PRO A 481 1.59 8.20 11.61
N ALA A 482 2.83 8.38 12.10
CA ALA A 482 3.65 9.56 11.80
C ALA A 482 3.83 9.78 10.29
N GLN A 483 4.13 8.73 9.53
CA GLN A 483 4.29 8.83 8.08
C GLN A 483 2.97 9.17 7.38
N ARG A 484 1.85 8.59 7.83
CA ARG A 484 0.53 8.84 7.24
C ARG A 484 0.07 10.27 7.50
N ILE A 485 0.20 10.75 8.73
CA ILE A 485 -0.14 12.12 9.12
C ILE A 485 0.74 13.12 8.36
N ALA A 486 2.06 12.88 8.27
CA ALA A 486 2.96 13.75 7.52
C ALA A 486 2.58 13.84 6.03
N ARG A 487 2.21 12.71 5.39
CA ARG A 487 1.70 12.70 4.01
C ARG A 487 0.40 13.50 3.86
N LEU A 488 -0.49 13.40 4.83
CA LEU A 488 -1.76 14.14 4.82
C LEU A 488 -1.55 15.65 4.95
N ILE A 489 -0.68 16.08 5.88
CA ILE A 489 -0.26 17.48 6.01
C ILE A 489 0.37 17.98 4.71
N ALA A 490 1.34 17.25 4.17
CA ALA A 490 2.00 17.61 2.92
C ALA A 490 1.01 17.71 1.74
N HIS A 491 0.02 16.81 1.66
CA HIS A 491 -1.04 16.86 0.65
C HIS A 491 -1.87 18.15 0.76
N ARG A 492 -2.27 18.54 1.97
CA ARG A 492 -3.04 19.78 2.21
C ARG A 492 -2.23 21.02 1.87
N LEU A 493 -0.98 21.09 2.30
CA LEU A 493 -0.10 22.23 2.01
C LEU A 493 0.21 22.33 0.51
N ALA A 494 0.36 21.20 -0.20
CA ALA A 494 0.50 21.21 -1.65
C ALA A 494 -0.77 21.75 -2.35
N ARG A 495 -1.96 21.42 -1.85
CA ARG A 495 -3.24 21.95 -2.37
C ARG A 495 -3.36 23.46 -2.11
N GLU A 496 -2.96 23.92 -0.93
CA GLU A 496 -2.90 25.33 -0.57
C GLU A 496 -1.95 26.13 -1.46
N ALA A 497 -0.74 25.61 -1.70
CA ALA A 497 0.23 26.21 -2.62
C ALA A 497 -0.31 26.31 -4.05
N ARG A 498 -1.06 25.29 -4.52
CA ARG A 498 -1.76 25.36 -5.82
C ARG A 498 -2.80 26.47 -5.87
N ALA A 499 -3.57 26.68 -4.80
CA ALA A 499 -4.55 27.78 -4.73
C ALA A 499 -3.87 29.15 -4.81
N LEU A 500 -2.79 29.37 -4.07
CA LEU A 500 -2.00 30.61 -4.16
C LEU A 500 -1.41 30.85 -5.55
N ASN A 501 -0.87 29.79 -6.18
CA ASN A 501 -0.33 29.89 -7.53
C ASN A 501 -1.41 30.22 -8.56
N ALA A 502 -2.59 29.59 -8.45
CA ALA A 502 -3.73 29.88 -9.32
C ALA A 502 -4.18 31.35 -9.18
N LEU A 503 -4.31 31.86 -7.94
CA LEU A 503 -4.62 33.27 -7.68
C LEU A 503 -3.57 34.23 -8.26
N ALA A 504 -2.29 33.86 -8.19
CA ALA A 504 -1.20 34.66 -8.73
C ALA A 504 -1.23 34.76 -10.27
N GLN A 505 -1.65 33.68 -10.94
CA GLN A 505 -1.70 33.60 -12.39
C GLN A 505 -2.98 34.22 -12.98
N ILE A 506 -4.13 33.98 -12.33
CA ILE A 506 -5.44 34.41 -12.83
C ILE A 506 -5.74 35.86 -12.42
N GLY A 507 -5.24 36.29 -11.27
CA GLY A 507 -5.66 37.55 -10.62
C GLY A 507 -6.91 37.38 -9.76
N PRO A 508 -7.56 38.50 -9.35
CA PRO A 508 -8.79 38.46 -8.57
C PRO A 508 -9.87 37.62 -9.27
N THR A 509 -10.38 36.60 -8.58
CA THR A 509 -11.29 35.62 -9.20
C THR A 509 -12.22 34.93 -8.19
N THR A 510 -13.24 34.23 -8.66
CA THR A 510 -14.17 33.49 -7.78
C THR A 510 -13.65 32.09 -7.46
N ILE A 511 -14.19 31.48 -6.40
CA ILE A 511 -13.89 30.07 -6.08
C ILE A 511 -14.33 29.11 -7.20
N GLU A 512 -15.37 29.44 -7.96
CA GLU A 512 -15.84 28.64 -9.09
C GLU A 512 -14.84 28.64 -10.26
N THR A 513 -14.07 29.72 -10.40
CA THR A 513 -12.97 29.78 -11.37
C THR A 513 -11.73 29.04 -10.87
N LEU A 514 -11.48 29.04 -9.56
CA LEU A 514 -10.32 28.36 -8.96
C LEU A 514 -10.47 26.83 -8.91
N ILE A 515 -11.68 26.31 -8.66
CA ILE A 515 -11.87 24.88 -8.43
C ILE A 515 -11.34 23.98 -9.57
N PRO A 516 -11.61 24.22 -10.86
CA PRO A 516 -11.08 23.34 -11.92
C PRO A 516 -9.55 23.41 -12.05
N VAL A 517 -8.92 24.51 -11.64
CA VAL A 517 -7.46 24.68 -11.70
C VAL A 517 -6.79 24.00 -10.51
N VAL A 518 -7.27 24.29 -9.31
CA VAL A 518 -6.68 23.75 -8.07
C VAL A 518 -6.94 22.25 -7.93
N TYR A 519 -8.06 21.76 -8.46
CA TYR A 519 -8.50 20.36 -8.43
C TYR A 519 -8.55 19.72 -9.82
N ALA A 520 -7.65 20.11 -10.73
CA ALA A 520 -7.52 19.53 -12.07
C ALA A 520 -7.27 18.01 -12.06
N ASP A 521 -6.66 17.49 -10.99
CA ASP A 521 -6.40 16.07 -10.73
C ASP A 521 -7.61 15.31 -10.14
N VAL A 522 -8.72 15.99 -9.89
CA VAL A 522 -9.93 15.40 -9.30
C VAL A 522 -11.07 15.40 -10.33
N PRO A 523 -11.80 14.27 -10.49
CA PRO A 523 -12.95 14.22 -11.39
C PRO A 523 -13.97 15.33 -11.12
N VAL A 524 -14.51 15.92 -12.18
CA VAL A 524 -15.47 17.04 -12.12
C VAL A 524 -16.69 16.70 -11.24
N SER A 525 -17.14 15.45 -11.26
CA SER A 525 -18.23 14.97 -10.40
C SER A 525 -17.98 15.15 -8.89
N ARG A 526 -16.73 15.33 -8.47
CA ARG A 526 -16.34 15.58 -7.07
C ARG A 526 -16.04 17.04 -6.76
N HIS A 527 -16.11 17.94 -7.74
CA HIS A 527 -15.77 19.35 -7.56
C HIS A 527 -16.68 20.05 -6.55
N ALA A 528 -17.97 19.70 -6.49
CA ALA A 528 -18.90 20.26 -5.49
C ALA A 528 -18.45 20.01 -4.05
N VAL A 529 -17.93 18.81 -3.76
CA VAL A 529 -17.40 18.45 -2.43
C VAL A 529 -16.01 19.10 -2.22
N ALA A 530 -15.14 19.03 -3.22
CA ALA A 530 -13.82 19.65 -3.18
C ALA A 530 -13.86 21.18 -2.97
N ARG A 531 -14.90 21.85 -3.48
CA ARG A 531 -15.16 23.27 -3.29
C ARG A 531 -15.25 23.65 -1.81
N ARG A 532 -15.81 22.78 -0.95
CA ARG A 532 -15.87 23.03 0.49
C ARG A 532 -14.47 23.08 1.11
N SER A 533 -13.60 22.14 0.75
CA SER A 533 -12.21 22.15 1.22
C SER A 533 -11.37 23.26 0.57
N LEU A 534 -11.66 23.67 -0.67
CA LEU A 534 -11.04 24.84 -1.28
C LEU A 534 -11.40 26.12 -0.51
N GLN A 535 -12.66 26.27 -0.12
CA GLN A 535 -13.12 27.39 0.72
C GLN A 535 -12.32 27.43 2.02
N ALA A 536 -12.18 26.30 2.73
CA ALA A 536 -11.40 26.22 3.97
C ALA A 536 -9.92 26.58 3.79
N HIS A 537 -9.31 26.21 2.64
CA HIS A 537 -7.95 26.64 2.31
C HIS A 537 -7.87 28.15 2.10
N LEU A 538 -8.82 28.73 1.37
CA LEU A 538 -8.83 30.17 1.09
C LEU A 538 -9.05 31.01 2.35
N GLU A 539 -9.93 30.55 3.25
CA GLU A 539 -10.14 31.16 4.58
C GLU A 539 -8.85 31.15 5.41
N LYS A 540 -8.19 30.00 5.54
CA LYS A 540 -6.88 29.91 6.19
C LYS A 540 -5.86 30.85 5.55
N LEU A 541 -5.79 30.89 4.21
CA LEU A 541 -4.88 31.81 3.51
C LEU A 541 -5.19 33.28 3.80
N ALA A 542 -6.44 33.64 4.05
CA ALA A 542 -6.80 34.98 4.48
C ALA A 542 -6.39 35.28 5.92
N GLU A 543 -6.57 34.33 6.82
CA GLU A 543 -6.09 34.42 8.21
C GLU A 543 -4.56 34.57 8.27
N ASP A 544 -3.85 33.85 7.41
CA ASP A 544 -2.39 33.95 7.26
C ASP A 544 -1.94 35.26 6.55
N GLY A 545 -2.87 36.11 6.11
CA GLY A 545 -2.58 37.37 5.40
C GLY A 545 -2.05 37.18 3.98
N LEU A 546 -2.21 35.99 3.40
CA LEU A 546 -1.72 35.63 2.05
C LEU A 546 -2.79 35.81 0.96
N ALA A 547 -4.06 35.87 1.32
CA ALA A 547 -5.17 36.15 0.43
C ALA A 547 -6.23 37.06 1.09
N SER A 548 -7.15 37.58 0.29
CA SER A 548 -8.35 38.26 0.79
C SER A 548 -9.51 38.01 -0.14
N VAL A 549 -10.73 38.06 0.39
CA VAL A 549 -11.98 38.03 -0.40
C VAL A 549 -12.65 39.40 -0.33
N SER A 550 -13.09 39.92 -1.47
CA SER A 550 -13.89 41.13 -1.57
C SER A 550 -15.37 40.88 -1.27
N ALA A 551 -16.16 41.95 -1.12
CA ALA A 551 -17.60 41.84 -0.86
C ALA A 551 -18.38 41.13 -1.98
N ASP A 552 -17.89 41.20 -3.22
CA ASP A 552 -18.42 40.50 -4.40
C ASP A 552 -17.85 39.07 -4.58
N GLY A 553 -17.15 38.54 -3.57
CA GLY A 553 -16.68 37.15 -3.55
C GLY A 553 -15.42 36.87 -4.39
N GLN A 554 -14.68 37.91 -4.79
CA GLN A 554 -13.43 37.75 -5.53
C GLN A 554 -12.27 37.53 -4.55
N TRP A 555 -11.66 36.36 -4.64
CA TRP A 555 -10.42 36.03 -3.98
C TRP A 555 -9.23 36.62 -4.74
N ARG A 556 -8.32 37.25 -4.02
CA ARG A 556 -7.05 37.75 -4.54
C ARG A 556 -5.90 37.37 -3.62
N ARG A 557 -4.73 37.11 -4.21
CA ARG A 557 -3.49 36.90 -3.47
C ARG A 557 -2.86 38.24 -3.06
N HIS A 558 -2.21 38.27 -1.91
CA HIS A 558 -1.31 39.36 -1.53
C HIS A 558 0.11 39.09 -2.07
N ALA A 559 0.75 40.10 -2.69
CA ALA A 559 2.18 40.06 -2.98
C ALA A 559 2.91 40.08 -1.64
N GLY A 560 3.52 38.96 -1.26
CA GLY A 560 3.72 38.60 0.15
C GLY A 560 4.51 39.60 0.99
N ALA A 561 4.18 39.64 2.29
CA ALA A 561 5.23 39.74 3.28
C ALA A 561 5.95 38.39 3.31
N ALA A 562 7.17 38.34 2.81
CA ALA A 562 8.06 37.22 3.03
C ALA A 562 8.51 37.22 4.51
N THR A 563 8.34 36.08 5.18
CA THR A 563 9.13 35.60 6.33
C THR A 563 9.40 36.56 7.49
N GLY A 564 8.72 36.35 8.61
CA GLY A 564 9.08 36.94 9.90
C GLY A 564 9.13 35.88 11.01
N ASN A 565 10.37 35.50 11.37
CA ASN A 565 10.88 34.67 12.47
C ASN A 565 10.55 33.18 12.51
#